data_AF-A0A831JBJ8-F1
#
_entry.id   AF-A0A831JBJ8-F1
#
_cell.length_a   1.000
_cell.length_b   1.000
_cell.length_c   1.000
_cell.angle_alpha   90.00
_cell.angle_beta   90.00
_cell.angle_gamma   90.00
#
_symmetry.space_group_name_H-M   'P 1'
#
loop_
_entity.id
_entity.type
_entity.pdbx_description
1 polymer ?
#
loop_
_entity_poly.entity_id
_entity_poly.type
_entity_poly.pdbx_seq_one_letter_code
_entity_poly.pdbx_strand_id
1 'polypeptide(L)'
;MKKTDIGGQAVIEGVMMRGHNSVATAVRKGDEIIINKEYVKPLTKRNKFFSLPFIRGTFALFDSLIIGIKSLTYSAELFEEEDEENISKFDSFLQKVFGDKLDDVLIYFSVAISLILSIIIFFIGPTYVEVYMNLFTTDTIVIIFVVGLLRVVIFLLYLVLISQMHAIMRFFV
;
A
#
# COMPACT_ATOMS: atom_id res chain seq x y z
N MET A 1 24.18 -2.91 -29.27
CA MET A 1 23.14 -2.32 -28.40
C MET A 1 23.68 -2.17 -26.99
N LYS A 2 23.55 -1.00 -26.37
CA LYS A 2 23.92 -0.80 -24.94
C LYS A 2 22.80 -1.41 -24.10
N LYS A 3 23.12 -2.35 -23.21
CA LYS A 3 22.12 -2.96 -22.31
C LYS A 3 21.59 -1.87 -21.37
N THR A 4 20.27 -1.77 -21.27
CA THR A 4 19.58 -0.86 -20.36
C THR A 4 18.90 -1.68 -19.28
N ASP A 5 19.19 -1.36 -18.03
CA ASP A 5 18.45 -1.94 -16.90
C ASP A 5 17.05 -1.35 -16.88
N ILE A 6 16.05 -2.22 -16.99
CA ILE A 6 14.63 -1.88 -16.93
C ILE A 6 14.04 -2.71 -15.78
N GLY A 7 13.32 -2.04 -14.89
CA GLY A 7 12.53 -2.69 -13.84
C GLY A 7 11.05 -2.43 -14.08
N GLY A 8 10.20 -3.06 -13.28
CA GLY A 8 8.77 -2.80 -13.33
C GLY A 8 8.03 -3.24 -12.07
N GLN A 9 6.78 -2.83 -11.99
CA GLN A 9 5.83 -3.16 -10.93
C GLN A 9 4.45 -3.37 -11.56
N ALA A 10 3.66 -4.30 -11.03
CA ALA A 10 2.25 -4.38 -11.37
C ALA A 10 1.49 -3.19 -10.73
N VAL A 11 0.50 -2.66 -11.46
CA VAL A 11 -0.43 -1.62 -10.98
C VAL A 11 -1.87 -2.06 -11.29
N ILE A 12 -2.87 -1.34 -10.78
CA ILE A 12 -4.28 -1.77 -10.91
C ILE A 12 -4.64 -1.79 -12.40
N GLU A 13 -5.12 -2.95 -12.89
CA GLU A 13 -5.44 -3.19 -14.31
C GLU A 13 -4.30 -2.82 -15.28
N GLY A 14 -3.04 -2.95 -14.84
CA GLY A 14 -1.92 -2.42 -15.62
C GLY A 14 -0.51 -2.81 -15.18
N VAL A 15 0.48 -2.24 -15.87
CA VAL A 15 1.90 -2.44 -15.60
C VAL A 15 2.66 -1.11 -15.65
N MET A 16 3.54 -0.91 -14.67
CA MET A 16 4.52 0.17 -14.67
C MET A 16 5.91 -0.38 -15.01
N MET A 17 6.58 0.29 -15.95
CA MET A 17 7.96 0.01 -16.37
C MET A 17 8.84 1.23 -16.08
N ARG A 18 9.99 0.98 -15.44
CA ARG A 18 10.97 1.99 -15.06
C ARG A 18 12.25 1.81 -15.85
N GLY A 19 12.55 2.81 -16.67
CA GLY A 19 13.84 2.99 -17.31
C GLY A 19 14.77 3.90 -16.50
N HIS A 20 15.92 4.19 -17.09
CA HIS A 20 17.02 4.87 -16.40
C HIS A 20 16.70 6.31 -15.95
N ASN A 21 15.90 7.03 -16.75
CA ASN A 21 15.43 8.39 -16.47
C ASN A 21 13.93 8.58 -16.80
N SER A 22 13.16 7.50 -16.94
CA SER A 22 11.76 7.57 -17.36
C SER A 22 10.95 6.46 -16.71
N VAL A 23 9.69 6.74 -16.43
CA VAL A 23 8.70 5.78 -15.95
C VAL A 23 7.54 5.80 -16.92
N ALA A 24 7.01 4.63 -17.26
CA ALA A 24 5.81 4.50 -18.07
C ALA A 24 4.83 3.57 -17.36
N THR A 25 3.61 4.05 -17.14
CA THR A 25 2.52 3.28 -16.53
C THR A 25 1.45 3.10 -17.59
N ALA A 26 1.11 1.85 -17.90
CA ALA A 26 0.06 1.49 -18.83
C ALA A 26 -1.08 0.83 -18.05
N VAL A 27 -2.28 1.39 -18.15
CA VAL A 27 -3.48 0.92 -17.45
C VAL A 27 -4.55 0.63 -18.51
N ARG A 28 -5.22 -0.51 -18.38
CA ARG A 28 -6.35 -0.88 -19.23
C ARG A 28 -7.63 -0.23 -18.68
N LYS A 29 -8.32 0.54 -19.51
CA LYS A 29 -9.61 1.19 -19.26
C LYS A 29 -10.61 0.60 -20.27
N GLY A 30 -11.38 -0.41 -19.85
CA GLY A 30 -12.23 -1.20 -20.73
C GLY A 30 -11.46 -1.90 -21.88
N ASP A 31 -11.72 -1.48 -23.11
CA ASP A 31 -11.02 -1.97 -24.32
C ASP A 31 -9.83 -1.09 -24.74
N GLU A 32 -9.61 0.03 -24.06
CA GLU A 32 -8.53 0.96 -24.35
C GLU A 32 -7.36 0.82 -23.36
N ILE A 33 -6.15 1.19 -23.78
CA ILE A 33 -4.96 1.21 -22.92
C ILE A 33 -4.46 2.64 -22.85
N ILE A 34 -4.51 3.21 -21.64
CA ILE A 34 -4.01 4.55 -21.36
C ILE A 34 -2.58 4.43 -20.87
N ILE A 35 -1.67 5.19 -21.50
CA ILE A 35 -0.25 5.18 -21.18
C ILE A 35 0.15 6.56 -20.66
N ASN A 36 0.62 6.61 -19.42
CA ASN A 36 1.27 7.78 -18.85
C ASN A 36 2.79 7.59 -18.87
N LYS A 37 3.52 8.53 -19.47
CA LYS A 37 4.98 8.51 -19.52
C LYS A 37 5.56 9.77 -18.88
N GLU A 38 6.31 9.56 -17.82
CA GLU A 38 6.96 10.63 -17.07
C GLU A 38 8.48 10.54 -17.17
N TYR A 39 9.13 11.69 -17.25
CA TYR A 39 10.58 11.79 -17.12
C TYR A 39 10.95 11.96 -15.64
N VAL A 40 11.54 10.93 -15.04
CA VAL A 40 11.87 10.93 -13.62
C VAL A 40 13.39 10.86 -13.45
N LYS A 41 13.97 11.90 -12.86
CA LYS A 41 15.39 11.91 -12.47
C LYS A 41 15.53 11.22 -11.11
N PRO A 42 16.32 10.12 -11.00
CA PRO A 42 16.52 9.44 -9.72
C PRO A 42 17.07 10.38 -8.65
N LEU A 43 16.60 10.24 -7.41
CA LEU A 43 17.08 11.02 -6.25
C LEU A 43 18.61 10.93 -6.09
N THR A 44 19.19 9.74 -6.35
CA THR A 44 20.63 9.49 -6.30
C THR A 44 21.44 10.27 -7.35
N LYS A 45 20.81 10.67 -8.47
CA LYS A 45 21.44 11.50 -9.50
C LYS A 45 21.17 12.99 -9.31
N ARG A 46 20.14 13.34 -8.53
CA ARG A 46 19.79 14.73 -8.23
C ARG A 46 20.81 15.35 -7.28
N ASN A 47 21.21 14.64 -6.22
CA ASN A 47 22.22 15.10 -5.27
C ASN A 47 23.30 14.05 -5.05
N LYS A 48 24.58 14.46 -5.15
CA LYS A 48 25.75 13.60 -4.93
C LYS A 48 25.79 12.98 -3.53
N PHE A 49 25.22 13.66 -2.54
CA PHE A 49 25.06 13.14 -1.19
C PHE A 49 24.22 11.84 -1.14
N PHE A 50 23.14 11.75 -1.91
CA PHE A 50 22.29 10.54 -1.94
C PHE A 50 22.90 9.37 -2.73
N SER A 51 24.07 9.59 -3.34
CA SER A 51 24.80 8.56 -4.09
C SER A 51 25.88 7.84 -3.28
N LEU A 52 26.12 8.24 -2.01
CA LEU A 52 27.10 7.58 -1.16
C LEU A 52 26.72 6.11 -0.90
N PRO A 53 27.67 5.15 -0.96
CA PRO A 53 27.38 3.71 -0.98
C PRO A 53 26.54 3.20 0.20
N PHE A 54 26.71 3.76 1.40
CA PHE A 54 25.94 3.36 2.58
C PHE A 54 24.48 3.81 2.56
N ILE A 55 24.17 4.97 1.98
CA ILE A 55 22.82 5.55 1.97
C ILE A 55 22.13 5.41 0.61
N ARG A 56 22.89 5.08 -0.44
CA ARG A 56 22.39 4.94 -1.81
C ARG A 56 21.26 3.93 -1.91
N GLY A 57 21.38 2.79 -1.23
CA GLY A 57 20.34 1.76 -1.22
C GLY A 57 19.03 2.27 -0.64
N THR A 58 19.10 2.91 0.53
CA THR A 58 17.95 3.52 1.21
C THR A 58 17.26 4.57 0.33
N PHE A 59 18.02 5.51 -0.23
CA PHE A 59 17.45 6.54 -1.10
C PHE A 59 16.91 5.96 -2.42
N ALA A 60 17.52 4.90 -2.97
CA ALA A 60 17.00 4.21 -4.15
C ALA A 60 15.69 3.46 -3.85
N LEU A 61 15.56 2.88 -2.65
CA LEU A 61 14.32 2.25 -2.20
C LEU A 61 13.22 3.30 -2.01
N PHE A 62 13.52 4.42 -1.33
CA PHE A 62 12.56 5.53 -1.18
C PHE A 62 12.10 6.09 -2.53
N ASP A 63 13.02 6.30 -3.47
CA ASP A 63 12.70 6.75 -4.82
C ASP A 63 11.76 5.76 -5.54
N SER A 64 12.03 4.46 -5.40
CA SER A 64 11.20 3.41 -5.98
C SER A 64 9.82 3.32 -5.32
N LEU A 65 9.75 3.48 -4.00
CA LEU A 65 8.50 3.49 -3.25
C LEU A 65 7.62 4.67 -3.64
N ILE A 66 8.18 5.87 -3.75
CA ILE A 66 7.44 7.07 -4.18
C ILE A 66 6.87 6.87 -5.58
N ILE A 67 7.67 6.36 -6.53
CA ILE A 67 7.22 6.09 -7.90
C ILE A 67 6.15 4.98 -7.92
N GLY A 68 6.35 3.92 -7.15
CA GLY A 68 5.41 2.82 -7.02
C GLY A 68 4.05 3.27 -6.50
N ILE A 69 4.03 4.05 -5.41
CA ILE A 69 2.81 4.62 -4.83
C ILE A 69 2.13 5.53 -5.85
N LYS A 70 2.87 6.45 -6.50
CA LYS A 70 2.29 7.33 -7.53
C LYS A 70 1.63 6.55 -8.67
N SER A 71 2.27 5.48 -9.12
CA SER A 71 1.75 4.67 -10.22
C SER A 71 0.50 3.89 -9.80
N LEU A 72 0.45 3.41 -8.56
CA LEU A 72 -0.72 2.77 -7.98
C LEU A 72 -1.89 3.75 -7.83
N THR A 73 -1.64 4.94 -7.29
CA THR A 73 -2.65 6.00 -7.17
C THR A 73 -3.20 6.41 -8.54
N TYR A 74 -2.32 6.63 -9.53
CA TYR A 74 -2.75 6.95 -10.89
C TYR A 74 -3.62 5.85 -11.51
N SER A 75 -3.27 4.57 -11.31
CA SER A 75 -4.09 3.46 -11.81
C SER A 75 -5.43 3.33 -11.07
N ALA A 76 -5.48 3.71 -9.79
CA ALA A 76 -6.72 3.71 -9.01
C ALA A 76 -7.66 4.80 -9.50
N GLU A 77 -7.17 6.04 -9.68
CA GLU A 77 -7.95 7.17 -10.17
C GLU A 77 -8.59 6.88 -11.54
N LEU A 78 -7.83 6.32 -12.48
CA LEU A 78 -8.35 5.95 -13.81
C LEU A 78 -9.41 4.84 -13.77
N PHE A 79 -9.33 3.96 -12.77
CA PHE A 79 -10.28 2.87 -12.57
C PHE A 79 -11.56 3.36 -11.86
N GLU A 80 -11.42 4.23 -10.86
CA GLU A 80 -12.54 4.89 -10.18
C GLU A 80 -13.37 5.77 -11.13
N GLU A 81 -12.75 6.45 -12.09
CA GLU A 81 -13.46 7.17 -13.16
C GLU A 81 -14.37 6.28 -14.03
N GLU A 82 -14.11 4.96 -14.13
CA GLU A 82 -15.01 4.01 -14.81
C GLU A 82 -16.15 3.56 -13.89
N ASP A 83 -15.88 3.42 -12.59
CA ASP A 83 -16.86 3.04 -11.58
C ASP A 83 -17.70 4.23 -11.07
N GLU A 84 -17.47 5.46 -11.54
CA GLU A 84 -18.23 6.68 -11.19
C GLU A 84 -19.73 6.61 -11.56
N GLU A 85 -20.17 5.66 -12.40
CA GLU A 85 -21.61 5.37 -12.57
C GLU A 85 -22.23 4.60 -11.38
N ASN A 86 -21.40 4.03 -10.49
CA ASN A 86 -21.80 3.34 -9.26
C ASN A 86 -21.18 3.99 -8.02
N ILE A 87 -21.47 5.27 -7.78
CA ILE A 87 -21.17 5.93 -6.51
C ILE A 87 -21.70 5.05 -5.36
N SER A 88 -20.79 4.46 -4.58
CA SER A 88 -21.14 3.66 -3.43
C SER A 88 -21.92 4.54 -2.45
N LYS A 89 -23.00 4.02 -1.85
CA LYS A 89 -23.80 4.75 -0.84
C LYS A 89 -22.93 5.29 0.31
N PHE A 90 -21.76 4.70 0.50
CA PHE A 90 -20.74 5.13 1.45
C PHE A 90 -20.06 6.45 1.04
N ASP A 91 -19.67 6.62 -0.23
CA ASP A 91 -19.02 7.84 -0.72
C ASP A 91 -20.00 9.01 -0.73
N SER A 92 -21.24 8.78 -1.17
CA SER A 92 -22.30 9.80 -1.09
C SER A 92 -22.66 10.19 0.37
N PHE A 93 -22.54 9.28 1.33
CA PHE A 93 -22.73 9.57 2.76
C PHE A 93 -21.54 10.37 3.32
N LEU A 94 -20.31 9.98 2.98
CA LEU A 94 -19.10 10.68 3.39
C LEU A 94 -19.08 12.12 2.85
N GLN A 95 -19.36 12.31 1.57
CA GLN A 95 -19.40 13.63 0.92
C GLN A 95 -20.51 14.53 1.48
N LYS A 96 -21.64 13.93 1.91
CA LYS A 96 -22.78 14.67 2.49
C LYS A 96 -22.55 15.08 3.95
N VAL A 97 -21.80 14.30 4.72
CA VAL A 97 -21.43 14.64 6.11
C VAL A 97 -20.23 15.58 6.15
N PHE A 98 -19.34 15.50 5.15
CA PHE A 98 -18.03 16.14 5.15
C PHE A 98 -17.68 16.79 3.79
N GLY A 99 -18.40 17.81 3.29
CA GLY A 99 -18.26 18.35 1.90
C GLY A 99 -16.89 18.79 1.32
N ASP A 100 -16.87 19.28 0.08
CA ASP A 100 -15.78 19.49 -0.92
C ASP A 100 -14.35 19.96 -0.53
N LYS A 101 -14.07 20.42 0.70
CA LYS A 101 -12.68 20.73 1.16
C LYS A 101 -12.09 19.64 2.04
N LEU A 102 -12.79 18.53 2.16
CA LEU A 102 -12.49 17.46 3.11
C LEU A 102 -11.84 16.26 2.44
N ASP A 103 -11.78 16.14 1.11
CA ASP A 103 -11.21 14.96 0.46
C ASP A 103 -9.75 14.71 0.86
N ASP A 104 -8.91 15.75 0.85
CA ASP A 104 -7.53 15.65 1.36
C ASP A 104 -7.51 15.28 2.86
N VAL A 105 -8.37 15.92 3.67
CA VAL A 105 -8.45 15.68 5.12
C VAL A 105 -8.93 14.26 5.41
N LEU A 106 -9.85 13.72 4.60
CA LEU A 106 -10.41 12.39 4.70
C LEU A 106 -9.37 11.34 4.36
N ILE A 107 -8.53 11.57 3.34
CA ILE A 107 -7.40 10.69 3.04
C ILE A 107 -6.45 10.63 4.24
N TYR A 108 -6.01 11.78 4.76
CA TYR A 108 -5.12 11.80 5.94
C TYR A 108 -5.76 11.17 7.18
N PHE A 109 -7.05 11.42 7.41
CA PHE A 109 -7.80 10.85 8.53
C PHE A 109 -7.95 9.34 8.40
N SER A 110 -8.25 8.84 7.19
CA SER A 110 -8.37 7.40 6.91
C SER A 110 -7.04 6.68 7.12
N VAL A 111 -5.93 7.27 6.65
CA VAL A 111 -4.58 6.76 6.89
C VAL A 111 -4.30 6.73 8.40
N ALA A 112 -4.58 7.81 9.12
CA ALA A 112 -4.38 7.87 10.57
C ALA A 112 -5.21 6.81 11.32
N ILE A 113 -6.50 6.65 10.98
CA ILE A 113 -7.37 5.62 11.55
C ILE A 113 -6.84 4.22 11.25
N SER A 114 -6.39 3.96 10.02
CA SER A 114 -5.88 2.64 9.63
C SER A 114 -4.63 2.26 10.43
N LEU A 115 -3.72 3.22 10.66
CA LEU A 115 -2.52 3.03 11.48
C LEU A 115 -2.89 2.75 12.94
N ILE A 116 -3.80 3.54 13.51
CA ILE A 116 -4.27 3.34 14.89
C ILE A 116 -4.91 1.96 15.04
N LEU A 117 -5.80 1.58 14.12
CA LEU A 117 -6.46 0.28 14.14
C LEU A 117 -5.46 -0.86 13.99
N SER A 118 -4.47 -0.71 13.10
CA SER A 118 -3.39 -1.69 12.93
C SER A 118 -2.60 -1.86 14.22
N ILE A 119 -2.25 -0.78 14.93
CA ILE A 119 -1.54 -0.85 16.22
C ILE A 119 -2.42 -1.57 17.26
N ILE A 120 -3.71 -1.25 17.30
CA ILE A 120 -4.65 -1.88 18.24
C ILE A 120 -4.73 -3.38 17.99
N ILE A 121 -4.93 -3.81 16.75
CA ILE A 121 -5.14 -5.23 16.42
C ILE A 121 -3.84 -6.03 16.53
N PHE A 122 -2.72 -5.51 16.04
CA PHE A 122 -1.47 -6.27 15.93
C PHE A 122 -0.54 -6.15 17.14
N PHE A 123 -0.60 -5.07 17.91
CA PHE A 123 0.27 -4.88 19.08
C PHE A 123 -0.52 -4.92 20.38
N ILE A 124 -1.52 -4.06 20.53
CA ILE A 124 -2.27 -3.94 21.79
C ILE A 124 -3.11 -5.20 22.04
N GLY A 125 -3.76 -5.74 21.03
CA GLY A 125 -4.57 -6.95 21.11
C GLY A 125 -3.80 -8.14 21.68
N PRO A 126 -2.68 -8.58 21.07
CA PRO A 126 -1.88 -9.67 21.60
C PRO A 126 -1.31 -9.38 23.01
N THR A 127 -0.91 -8.13 23.28
CA THR A 127 -0.41 -7.74 24.60
C THR A 127 -1.51 -7.78 25.67
N TYR A 128 -2.75 -7.44 25.32
CA TYR A 128 -3.88 -7.52 26.24
C TYR A 128 -4.21 -8.97 26.58
N VAL A 129 -4.15 -9.88 25.60
CA VAL A 129 -4.30 -11.32 25.84
C VAL A 129 -3.20 -11.85 26.75
N GLU A 130 -1.95 -11.39 26.57
CA GLU A 130 -0.84 -11.74 27.46
C GLU A 130 -1.10 -11.34 28.91
N VAL A 131 -1.54 -10.09 29.14
CA VAL A 131 -1.88 -9.61 30.49
C VAL A 131 -3.04 -10.40 31.08
N TYR A 132 -4.08 -10.66 30.29
CA TYR A 132 -5.24 -11.44 30.74
C TYR A 132 -4.84 -12.87 31.13
N MET A 133 -4.00 -13.54 30.34
CA MET A 133 -3.52 -14.91 30.63
C MET A 133 -2.65 -14.98 31.89
N ASN A 134 -1.82 -13.95 32.14
CA ASN A 134 -1.02 -13.85 33.36
C ASN A 134 -1.86 -13.79 34.64
N LEU A 135 -3.16 -13.44 34.55
CA LEU A 135 -4.08 -13.47 35.70
C LEU A 135 -4.56 -14.89 36.05
N PHE A 136 -4.56 -15.82 35.08
CA PHE A 136 -5.07 -17.19 35.26
C PHE A 136 -3.96 -18.23 35.42
N THR A 137 -2.76 -17.98 34.92
CA THR A 137 -1.66 -18.96 34.91
C THR A 137 -0.32 -18.24 35.00
N THR A 138 0.61 -18.76 35.80
CA THR A 138 1.96 -18.18 35.98
C THR A 138 3.01 -18.86 35.07
N ASP A 139 2.64 -19.95 34.39
CA ASP A 139 3.53 -20.66 33.46
C ASP A 139 3.84 -19.82 32.22
N THR A 140 5.02 -19.19 32.25
CA THR A 140 5.50 -18.29 31.20
C THR A 140 5.58 -18.96 29.83
N ILE A 141 5.89 -20.26 29.78
CA ILE A 141 6.01 -21.02 28.52
C ILE A 141 4.66 -21.10 27.81
N VAL A 142 3.58 -21.37 28.55
CA VAL A 142 2.22 -21.49 28.00
C VAL A 142 1.76 -20.13 27.44
N ILE A 143 2.03 -19.06 28.18
CA ILE A 143 1.67 -17.69 27.77
C ILE A 143 2.40 -17.29 26.49
N ILE A 144 3.72 -17.50 26.42
CA ILE A 144 4.53 -17.20 25.23
C ILE A 144 4.00 -17.97 24.02
N PHE A 145 3.67 -19.25 24.18
CA PHE A 145 3.16 -20.08 23.09
C PHE A 145 1.80 -19.59 22.59
N VAL A 146 0.85 -19.31 23.50
CA VAL A 146 -0.50 -18.84 23.15
C VAL A 146 -0.46 -17.46 22.49
N VAL A 147 0.31 -16.51 23.05
CA VAL A 147 0.44 -15.15 22.49
C VAL A 147 1.12 -15.20 21.13
N GLY A 148 2.17 -16.00 20.98
CA GLY A 148 2.84 -16.21 19.70
C GLY A 148 1.91 -16.80 18.64
N LEU A 149 1.16 -17.85 19.01
CA LEU A 149 0.18 -18.47 18.13
C LEU A 149 -0.91 -17.48 17.72
N LEU A 150 -1.42 -16.68 18.66
CA LEU A 150 -2.44 -15.66 18.40
C LEU A 150 -1.94 -14.60 17.41
N ARG A 151 -0.68 -14.14 17.51
CA ARG A 151 -0.09 -13.21 16.53
C ARG A 151 -0.08 -13.82 15.12
N VAL A 152 0.31 -15.09 14.99
CA VAL A 152 0.33 -15.79 13.69
C VAL A 152 -1.08 -15.93 13.14
N VAL A 153 -2.06 -16.32 13.96
CA VAL A 153 -3.45 -16.48 13.54
C VAL A 153 -4.04 -15.14 13.08
N ILE A 154 -3.84 -14.05 13.83
CA ILE A 154 -4.30 -12.71 13.45
C ILE A 154 -3.66 -12.30 12.12
N PHE A 155 -2.36 -12.53 11.95
CA PHE A 155 -1.65 -12.20 10.73
C PHE A 155 -2.17 -12.99 9.52
N LEU A 156 -2.37 -14.31 9.65
CA LEU A 156 -2.91 -15.14 8.57
C LEU A 156 -4.35 -14.75 8.23
N LEU A 157 -5.19 -14.52 9.23
CA LEU A 157 -6.57 -14.09 9.03
C LEU A 157 -6.60 -12.74 8.28
N TYR A 158 -5.76 -11.80 8.68
CA TYR A 158 -5.61 -10.52 7.99
C TYR A 158 -5.18 -10.69 6.52
N LEU A 159 -4.19 -11.54 6.24
CA LEU A 159 -3.77 -11.83 4.87
C LEU A 159 -4.91 -12.45 4.04
N VAL A 160 -5.67 -13.39 4.61
CA VAL A 160 -6.80 -14.01 3.92
C VAL A 160 -7.89 -12.97 3.60
N LEU A 161 -8.26 -12.13 4.57
CA LEU A 161 -9.27 -11.08 4.37
C LEU A 161 -8.86 -10.11 3.25
N ILE A 162 -7.59 -9.69 3.23
CA ILE A 162 -7.06 -8.80 2.20
C ILE A 162 -7.00 -9.51 0.84
N SER A 163 -6.59 -10.78 0.80
CA SER A 163 -6.53 -11.54 -0.45
C SER A 163 -7.91 -11.72 -1.11
N GLN A 164 -8.99 -11.67 -0.32
CA GLN A 164 -10.37 -11.78 -0.82
C GLN A 164 -10.91 -10.48 -1.41
N MET A 165 -10.21 -9.36 -1.25
CA MET A 165 -10.60 -8.11 -1.90
C MET A 165 -10.40 -8.23 -3.42
N HIS A 166 -11.45 -7.93 -4.20
CA HIS A 166 -11.46 -8.05 -5.67
C HIS A 166 -10.36 -7.23 -6.35
N ALA A 167 -9.90 -6.16 -5.71
CA ALA A 167 -8.76 -5.36 -6.16
C ALA A 167 -7.44 -6.15 -6.15
N ILE A 168 -7.27 -7.12 -5.24
CA ILE A 168 -6.01 -7.88 -5.06
C ILE A 168 -6.04 -9.21 -5.83
N MET A 169 -7.20 -9.85 -5.95
CA MET A 169 -7.35 -11.08 -6.74
C MET A 169 -6.93 -10.92 -8.21
N ARG A 170 -7.03 -9.71 -8.78
CA ARG A 170 -6.58 -9.46 -10.16
C ARG A 170 -5.06 -9.41 -10.34
N PHE A 171 -4.29 -9.26 -9.26
CA PHE A 171 -2.83 -9.24 -9.30
C PHE A 171 -2.19 -10.62 -9.19
N PHE A 172 -2.88 -11.56 -8.56
CA PHE A 172 -2.44 -12.94 -8.41
C PHE A 172 -3.29 -13.81 -9.33
N VAL A 173 -2.70 -14.15 -10.47
CA VAL A 173 -3.21 -15.14 -11.44
C VAL A 173 -3.85 -16.34 -10.76
#